data_AF-A0A484MMY0-F1
#
_entry.id   AF-A0A484MMY0-F1
#
_cell.length_a   1.000
_cell.length_b   1.000
_cell.length_c   1.000
_cell.angle_alpha   90.00
_cell.angle_beta   90.00
_cell.angle_gamma   90.00
#
_symmetry.space_group_name_H-M   'P 1'
#
loop_
_entity.id
_entity.type
_entity.pdbx_description
1 polymer ?
#
loop_
_entity_poly.entity_id
_entity_poly.type
_entity_poly.pdbx_seq_one_letter_code
_entity_poly.pdbx_strand_id
1 'polypeptide(L)'
;MPLVLANQTKEMAKLSNLDGEVDREKKELQAENTRLMEENNRVMEDNCELRRSLEQKKANLPVEAVAWAREHQVELANELLCSPEATMNIFTTLYKKPEGRKMITAMGSYGFMVGQKQEWAATHHVLLTRDPDFFPEAYDLPPVPEDELAPPFPLS
;
A
#
# COMPACT_ATOMS: atom_id res chain seq x y z
N MET A 1 -54.91 13.79 72.94
CA MET A 1 -55.37 13.14 71.70
C MET A 1 -55.18 13.98 70.41
N PRO A 2 -55.48 15.29 70.34
CA PRO A 2 -55.43 16.03 69.06
C PRO A 2 -54.02 16.22 68.47
N LEU A 3 -52.99 16.40 69.31
CA LEU A 3 -51.59 16.53 68.88
C LEU A 3 -51.02 15.26 68.22
N VAL A 4 -51.44 14.08 68.66
CA VAL A 4 -50.97 12.79 68.13
C VAL A 4 -51.54 12.55 66.73
N LEU A 5 -52.83 12.82 66.54
CA LEU A 5 -53.46 12.75 65.22
C LEU A 5 -52.79 13.73 64.24
N ALA A 6 -52.60 15.00 64.62
CA ALA A 6 -51.98 16.00 63.74
C ALA A 6 -50.57 15.60 63.29
N ASN A 7 -49.80 14.95 64.16
CA ASN A 7 -48.45 14.49 63.83
C ASN A 7 -48.48 13.27 62.89
N GLN A 8 -49.41 12.33 63.10
CA GLN A 8 -49.64 11.21 62.18
C GLN A 8 -50.07 11.68 60.79
N THR A 9 -50.97 12.67 60.68
CA THR A 9 -51.39 13.22 59.38
C THR A 9 -50.22 13.87 58.64
N LYS A 10 -49.32 14.54 59.36
CA LYS A 10 -48.13 15.17 58.79
C LYS A 10 -47.12 14.15 58.26
N GLU A 11 -46.88 13.07 59.00
CA GLU A 11 -45.99 11.99 58.56
C GLU A 11 -46.58 11.21 57.37
N MET A 12 -47.89 10.95 57.37
CA MET A 12 -48.59 10.34 56.22
C MET A 12 -48.48 11.21 54.96
N ALA A 13 -48.61 12.52 55.09
CA ALA A 13 -48.44 13.44 53.98
C ALA A 13 -46.99 13.45 53.43
N LYS A 14 -45.98 13.37 54.32
CA LYS A 14 -44.57 13.26 53.90
C LYS A 14 -44.31 11.95 53.15
N LEU A 15 -44.81 10.83 53.67
CA LEU A 15 -44.67 9.51 53.03
C LEU A 15 -45.36 9.49 51.67
N SER A 16 -46.56 10.06 51.55
CA SER A 16 -47.26 10.18 50.27
C SER A 16 -46.50 11.05 49.27
N ASN A 17 -45.81 12.10 49.71
CA ASN A 17 -45.00 12.94 48.83
C ASN A 17 -43.73 12.21 48.34
N LEU A 18 -43.07 11.48 49.24
CA LEU A 18 -41.91 10.63 48.93
C LEU A 18 -42.26 9.52 47.95
N ASP A 19 -43.39 8.82 48.16
CA ASP A 19 -43.88 7.77 47.27
C ASP A 19 -44.12 8.32 45.85
N GLY A 20 -44.75 9.49 45.76
CA GLY A 20 -44.95 10.18 44.48
C GLY A 20 -43.68 10.72 43.82
N GLU A 21 -42.60 10.93 44.58
CA GLU A 21 -41.28 11.33 44.06
C GLU A 21 -40.52 10.12 43.51
N VAL A 22 -40.51 9.02 44.26
CA VAL A 22 -39.94 7.73 43.84
C VAL A 22 -40.63 7.23 42.56
N ASP A 23 -41.96 7.35 42.47
CA ASP A 23 -42.69 6.96 41.26
C ASP A 23 -42.36 7.83 40.04
N ARG A 24 -42.05 9.11 40.24
CA ARG A 24 -41.60 10.01 39.16
C ARG A 24 -40.20 9.64 38.70
N GLU A 25 -39.27 9.51 39.63
CA GLU A 25 -37.88 9.12 39.34
C GLU A 25 -37.83 7.75 38.64
N LYS A 26 -38.63 6.78 39.09
CA LYS A 26 -38.74 5.47 38.45
C LYS A 26 -39.22 5.57 37.00
N LYS A 27 -40.19 6.42 36.70
CA LYS A 27 -40.68 6.63 35.32
C LYS A 27 -39.63 7.31 34.45
N GLU A 28 -38.92 8.30 34.99
CA GLU A 28 -37.83 8.98 34.29
C GLU A 28 -36.69 8.02 33.95
N LEU A 29 -36.24 7.23 34.93
CA LEU A 29 -35.22 6.20 34.72
C LEU A 29 -35.67 5.15 33.71
N GLN A 30 -36.94 4.77 33.72
CA GLN A 30 -37.47 3.80 32.76
C GLN A 30 -37.48 4.36 31.33
N ALA A 31 -37.84 5.64 31.16
CA ALA A 31 -37.80 6.33 29.87
C ALA A 31 -36.35 6.51 29.37
N GLU A 32 -35.41 6.84 30.25
CA GLU A 32 -34.00 6.95 29.90
C GLU A 32 -33.40 5.60 29.52
N ASN A 33 -33.74 4.53 30.24
CA ASN A 33 -33.28 3.18 29.92
C ASN A 33 -33.78 2.74 28.53
N THR A 34 -35.05 3.01 28.20
CA THR A 34 -35.56 2.75 26.84
C THR A 34 -34.82 3.55 25.77
N ARG A 35 -34.53 4.84 26.02
CA ARG A 35 -33.79 5.69 25.08
C ARG A 35 -32.36 5.17 24.86
N LEU A 36 -31.66 4.82 25.94
CA LEU A 36 -30.30 4.30 25.88
C LEU A 36 -30.24 2.95 25.17
N MET A 37 -31.24 2.09 25.37
CA MET A 37 -31.33 0.81 24.67
C MET A 37 -31.51 0.99 23.16
N GLU A 38 -32.37 1.91 22.73
CA GLU A 38 -32.55 2.24 21.31
C GLU A 38 -31.28 2.82 20.69
N GLU A 39 -30.61 3.74 21.40
CA GLU A 39 -29.34 4.30 20.96
C GLU A 39 -28.24 3.24 20.86
N ASN A 40 -28.15 2.34 21.83
CA ASN A 40 -27.16 1.26 21.82
C ASN A 40 -27.42 0.29 20.65
N ASN A 41 -28.69 -0.04 20.37
CA ASN A 41 -29.04 -0.84 19.20
C ASN A 41 -28.62 -0.16 17.89
N ARG A 42 -28.92 1.12 17.72
CA ARG A 42 -28.49 1.90 16.55
C ARG A 42 -26.96 1.90 16.40
N VAL A 43 -26.24 2.16 17.49
CA VAL A 43 -24.77 2.16 17.50
C VAL A 43 -24.21 0.77 17.19
N MET A 44 -24.86 -0.31 17.63
CA MET A 44 -24.47 -1.66 17.25
C MET A 44 -24.67 -1.93 15.76
N GLU A 45 -25.79 -1.50 15.19
CA GLU A 45 -26.08 -1.62 13.75
C GLU A 45 -25.03 -0.86 12.92
N ASP A 46 -24.77 0.40 13.25
CA ASP A 46 -23.75 1.24 12.60
C ASP A 46 -22.36 0.57 12.69
N ASN A 47 -21.99 0.04 13.86
CA ASN A 47 -20.73 -0.69 14.03
C ASN A 47 -20.67 -1.95 13.16
N CYS A 48 -21.76 -2.69 13.04
CA CYS A 48 -21.84 -3.86 12.17
C CYS A 48 -21.65 -3.46 10.69
N GLU A 49 -22.28 -2.37 10.24
CA GLU A 49 -22.11 -1.88 8.87
C GLU A 49 -20.70 -1.39 8.59
N LEU A 50 -20.13 -0.59 9.50
CA LEU A 50 -18.75 -0.11 9.38
C LEU A 50 -17.76 -1.27 9.33
N ARG A 51 -17.95 -2.31 10.15
CA ARG A 51 -17.12 -3.52 10.10
C ARG A 51 -17.24 -4.24 8.75
N ARG A 52 -18.46 -4.42 8.23
CA ARG A 52 -18.65 -5.03 6.90
C ARG A 52 -17.98 -4.21 5.80
N SER A 53 -18.16 -2.90 5.82
CA SER A 53 -17.54 -1.98 4.85
C SER A 53 -16.01 -2.01 4.92
N LEU A 54 -15.45 -2.04 6.13
CA LEU A 54 -14.01 -2.16 6.34
C LEU A 54 -13.46 -3.47 5.76
N GLU A 55 -14.12 -4.59 6.04
CA GLU A 55 -13.71 -5.89 5.49
C GLU A 55 -13.84 -5.94 3.97
N GLN A 56 -14.89 -5.37 3.40
CA GLN A 56 -15.03 -5.25 1.95
C GLN A 56 -13.92 -4.40 1.33
N LYS A 57 -13.61 -3.24 1.92
CA LYS A 57 -12.51 -2.39 1.44
C LYS A 57 -11.17 -3.11 1.53
N LYS A 58 -10.88 -3.78 2.65
CA LYS A 58 -9.65 -4.58 2.81
C LYS A 58 -9.53 -5.66 1.74
N ALA A 59 -10.62 -6.33 1.38
CA ALA A 59 -10.63 -7.33 0.32
C ALA A 59 -10.35 -6.72 -1.07
N ASN A 60 -10.83 -5.50 -1.32
CA ASN A 60 -10.66 -4.81 -2.60
C ASN A 60 -9.31 -4.08 -2.74
N LEU A 61 -8.71 -3.64 -1.62
CA LEU A 61 -7.47 -2.86 -1.60
C LEU A 61 -6.34 -3.45 -2.45
N PRO A 62 -6.05 -4.77 -2.43
CA PRO A 62 -4.99 -5.32 -3.29
C PRO A 62 -5.27 -5.16 -4.78
N VAL A 63 -6.53 -5.30 -5.19
CA VAL A 63 -6.94 -5.15 -6.60
C VAL A 63 -6.84 -3.69 -7.02
N GLU A 64 -7.34 -2.79 -6.17
CA GLU A 64 -7.26 -1.34 -6.37
C GLU A 64 -5.80 -0.87 -6.41
N ALA A 65 -4.94 -1.38 -5.52
CA ALA A 65 -3.52 -1.05 -5.50
C ALA A 65 -2.79 -1.49 -6.77
N VAL A 66 -3.14 -2.66 -7.33
CA VAL A 66 -2.57 -3.11 -8.61
C VAL A 66 -3.05 -2.24 -9.77
N ALA A 67 -4.33 -1.86 -9.79
CA ALA A 67 -4.86 -0.94 -10.81
C ALA A 67 -4.17 0.43 -10.72
N TRP A 68 -4.09 0.98 -9.52
CA TRP A 68 -3.43 2.25 -9.26
C TRP A 68 -1.94 2.22 -9.67
N ALA A 69 -1.21 1.16 -9.31
CA ALA A 69 0.20 1.00 -9.68
C ALA A 69 0.43 0.91 -11.20
N ARG A 70 -0.55 0.39 -11.97
CA ARG A 70 -0.48 0.36 -13.43
C ARG A 70 -0.69 1.73 -14.07
N GLU A 71 -1.48 2.59 -13.44
CA GLU A 71 -1.76 3.94 -13.92
C GLU A 71 -0.67 4.94 -13.50
N HIS A 72 -0.01 4.71 -12.36
CA HIS A 72 0.96 5.64 -11.74
C HIS A 72 2.39 5.09 -11.76
N GLN A 73 2.81 4.50 -12.88
CA GLN A 73 4.11 3.81 -12.99
C GLN A 73 5.32 4.72 -12.71
N VAL A 74 5.27 5.99 -13.14
CA VAL A 74 6.36 6.96 -12.94
C VAL A 74 6.50 7.36 -11.48
N GLU A 75 5.38 7.67 -10.82
CA GLU A 75 5.36 8.02 -9.40
C GLU A 75 5.84 6.84 -8.55
N LEU A 76 5.36 5.65 -8.87
CA LEU A 76 5.80 4.42 -8.23
C LEU A 76 7.31 4.22 -8.43
N ALA A 77 7.83 4.39 -9.64
CA ALA A 77 9.26 4.26 -9.91
C ALA A 77 10.12 5.27 -9.13
N ASN A 78 9.68 6.52 -9.00
CA ASN A 78 10.41 7.54 -8.24
C ASN A 78 10.51 7.19 -6.75
N GLU A 79 9.44 6.70 -6.15
CA GLU A 79 9.43 6.28 -4.75
C GLU A 79 10.28 5.03 -4.54
N LEU A 80 10.12 4.06 -5.44
CA LEU A 80 10.80 2.78 -5.39
C LEU A 80 12.32 2.87 -5.65
N LEU A 81 12.73 3.80 -6.53
CA LEU A 81 14.13 3.98 -6.94
C LEU A 81 14.77 5.21 -6.28
N CYS A 82 14.22 5.68 -5.16
CA CYS A 82 14.67 6.89 -4.47
C CYS A 82 16.09 6.81 -3.88
N SER A 83 16.59 5.60 -3.61
CA SER A 83 17.93 5.37 -3.08
C SER A 83 18.56 4.10 -3.66
N PRO A 84 19.90 3.97 -3.61
CA PRO A 84 20.58 2.75 -4.03
C PRO A 84 20.09 1.51 -3.28
N GLU A 85 19.84 1.62 -1.97
CA GLU A 85 19.36 0.51 -1.14
C GLU A 85 17.93 0.10 -1.51
N ALA A 86 17.01 1.07 -1.67
CA ALA A 86 15.64 0.82 -2.10
C ALA A 86 15.59 0.16 -3.49
N THR A 87 16.36 0.73 -4.42
CA THR A 87 16.57 0.16 -5.76
C THR A 87 17.04 -1.29 -5.65
N MET A 88 18.03 -1.55 -4.79
CA MET A 88 18.62 -2.88 -4.71
C MET A 88 17.67 -3.93 -4.14
N ASN A 89 16.83 -3.54 -3.18
CA ASN A 89 15.78 -4.39 -2.64
C ASN A 89 14.75 -4.78 -3.72
N ILE A 90 14.42 -3.87 -4.63
CA ILE A 90 13.49 -4.14 -5.72
C ILE A 90 14.09 -5.09 -6.74
N PHE A 91 15.30 -4.81 -7.22
CA PHE A 91 15.99 -5.69 -8.16
C PHE A 91 16.17 -7.10 -7.57
N THR A 92 16.51 -7.21 -6.28
CA THR A 92 16.59 -8.50 -5.58
C THR A 92 15.24 -9.22 -5.56
N THR A 93 14.15 -8.48 -5.36
CA THR A 93 12.79 -9.03 -5.37
C THR A 93 12.38 -9.47 -6.78
N LEU A 94 12.67 -8.67 -7.80
CA LEU A 94 12.42 -9.00 -9.20
C LEU A 94 13.20 -10.24 -9.65
N TYR A 95 14.46 -10.37 -9.23
CA TYR A 95 15.32 -11.50 -9.60
C TYR A 95 14.80 -12.86 -9.10
N LYS A 96 14.00 -12.86 -8.01
CA LYS A 96 13.32 -14.06 -7.50
C LYS A 96 12.19 -14.53 -8.43
N LYS A 97 11.66 -13.67 -9.30
CA LYS A 97 10.60 -14.01 -10.26
C LYS A 97 11.22 -14.43 -11.61
N PRO A 98 10.70 -15.46 -12.29
CA PRO A 98 11.24 -15.91 -13.58
C PRO A 98 11.31 -14.80 -14.64
N GLU A 99 10.24 -14.01 -14.77
CA GLU A 99 10.14 -12.91 -15.73
C GLU A 99 11.11 -11.78 -15.37
N GLY A 100 11.20 -11.42 -14.09
CA GLY A 100 12.13 -10.41 -13.60
C GLY A 100 13.59 -10.82 -13.82
N ARG A 101 13.93 -12.09 -13.60
CA ARG A 101 15.27 -12.63 -13.90
C ARG A 101 15.59 -12.53 -15.39
N LYS A 102 14.67 -12.95 -16.27
CA LYS A 102 14.87 -12.84 -17.74
C LYS A 102 15.14 -11.40 -18.16
N MET A 103 14.34 -10.46 -17.66
CA MET A 103 14.50 -9.03 -17.95
C MET A 103 15.86 -8.50 -17.47
N ILE A 104 16.22 -8.74 -16.20
CA ILE A 104 17.50 -8.29 -15.63
C ILE A 104 18.69 -8.87 -16.40
N THR A 105 18.64 -10.17 -16.73
CA THR A 105 19.69 -10.81 -17.54
C THR A 105 19.77 -10.19 -18.93
N ALA A 106 18.64 -9.96 -19.62
CA ALA A 106 18.64 -9.33 -20.93
C ALA A 106 19.26 -7.93 -20.91
N MET A 107 18.93 -7.12 -19.90
CA MET A 107 19.53 -5.78 -19.71
C MET A 107 21.04 -5.87 -19.44
N GLY A 108 21.47 -6.78 -18.58
CA GLY A 108 22.89 -6.98 -18.27
C GLY A 108 23.69 -7.48 -19.48
N SER A 109 23.16 -8.45 -20.22
CA SER A 109 23.77 -8.95 -21.45
C SER A 109 23.85 -7.88 -22.52
N TYR A 110 22.80 -7.06 -22.69
CA TYR A 110 22.83 -5.93 -23.61
C TYR A 110 23.95 -4.93 -23.26
N GLY A 111 24.02 -4.50 -21.99
CA GLY A 111 25.09 -3.60 -21.54
C GLY A 111 26.49 -4.17 -21.75
N PHE A 112 26.68 -5.47 -21.50
CA PHE A 112 27.93 -6.17 -21.75
C PHE A 112 28.30 -6.21 -23.24
N MET A 113 27.35 -6.52 -24.13
CA MET A 113 27.59 -6.56 -25.57
C MET A 113 27.91 -5.17 -26.14
N VAL A 114 27.22 -4.12 -25.68
CA VAL A 114 27.52 -2.73 -26.08
C VAL A 114 28.92 -2.34 -25.64
N GLY A 115 29.31 -2.68 -24.41
CA GLY A 115 30.67 -2.43 -23.90
C GLY A 115 31.74 -3.14 -24.75
N GLN A 116 31.56 -4.44 -25.02
CA GLN A 116 32.51 -5.19 -25.85
C GLN A 116 32.63 -4.63 -27.27
N LYS A 117 31.51 -4.26 -27.90
CA LYS A 117 31.53 -3.65 -29.24
C LYS A 117 32.37 -2.36 -29.24
N GLN A 118 32.21 -1.51 -28.22
CA GLN A 118 32.99 -0.28 -28.08
C GLN A 118 34.48 -0.56 -27.88
N GLU A 119 34.82 -1.53 -27.02
CA GLU A 119 36.22 -1.93 -26.77
C GLU A 119 36.88 -2.51 -28.03
N TRP A 120 36.19 -3.37 -28.77
CA TRP A 120 36.70 -3.92 -30.03
C TRP A 120 36.86 -2.83 -31.09
N ALA A 121 35.89 -1.93 -31.25
CA ALA A 121 35.98 -0.82 -32.18
C ALA A 121 37.19 0.09 -31.87
N ALA A 122 37.43 0.39 -30.58
CA ALA A 122 38.58 1.16 -30.15
C ALA A 122 39.91 0.44 -30.44
N THR A 123 39.96 -0.87 -30.18
CA THR A 123 41.15 -1.70 -30.44
C THR A 123 41.49 -1.75 -31.93
N HIS A 124 40.49 -2.04 -32.77
CA HIS A 124 40.64 -2.06 -34.23
C HIS A 124 41.10 -0.70 -34.76
N HIS A 125 40.52 0.40 -34.26
CA HIS A 125 40.91 1.75 -34.66
C HIS A 125 42.39 2.06 -34.33
N VAL A 126 42.85 1.69 -33.14
CA VAL A 126 44.26 1.89 -32.73
C VAL A 126 45.20 1.06 -33.60
N LEU A 127 44.83 -0.17 -33.95
CA LEU A 127 45.65 -1.06 -34.78
C LEU A 127 45.73 -0.56 -36.22
N LEU A 128 44.59 -0.20 -36.84
CA LEU A 128 44.54 0.42 -38.17
C LEU A 128 45.38 1.70 -38.26
N THR A 129 45.42 2.50 -37.19
CA THR A 129 46.23 3.73 -37.15
C THR A 129 47.74 3.43 -37.14
N ARG A 130 48.14 2.30 -36.55
CA ARG A 130 49.56 1.90 -36.43
C ARG A 130 50.03 1.07 -37.60
N ASP A 131 49.15 0.25 -38.16
CA ASP A 131 49.38 -0.63 -39.29
C ASP A 131 48.19 -0.52 -40.26
N PRO A 132 48.31 0.26 -41.35
CA PRO A 132 47.22 0.44 -42.32
C PRO A 132 46.82 -0.84 -43.05
N ASP A 133 47.71 -1.83 -43.12
CA ASP A 133 47.43 -3.13 -43.74
C ASP A 133 46.88 -4.14 -42.72
N PHE A 134 46.53 -3.70 -41.50
CA PHE A 134 45.94 -4.53 -40.46
C PHE A 134 44.64 -5.19 -40.92
N PHE A 135 44.55 -6.50 -40.69
CA PHE A 135 43.32 -7.28 -40.81
C PHE A 135 43.08 -8.07 -39.51
N PRO A 136 41.86 -8.02 -38.94
CA PRO A 136 41.56 -8.61 -37.63
C PRO A 136 41.90 -10.09 -37.51
N GLU A 137 41.70 -10.85 -38.59
CA GLU A 137 41.91 -12.29 -38.64
C GLU A 137 43.38 -12.69 -38.50
N ALA A 138 44.34 -11.83 -38.87
CA ALA A 138 45.78 -12.10 -38.66
C ALA A 138 46.15 -12.17 -37.17
N TYR A 139 45.36 -11.49 -36.34
CA TYR A 139 45.60 -11.30 -34.91
C TYR A 139 44.61 -12.09 -34.06
N ASP A 140 43.83 -12.99 -34.68
CA ASP A 140 42.73 -13.72 -34.04
C ASP A 140 41.75 -12.79 -33.29
N LEU A 141 41.59 -11.55 -33.75
CA LEU A 141 40.71 -10.57 -33.13
C LEU A 141 39.26 -10.80 -33.57
N PRO A 142 38.29 -10.68 -32.65
CA PRO A 142 36.89 -10.76 -33.02
C PRO A 142 36.53 -9.60 -33.97
N PRO A 143 35.70 -9.85 -35.00
CA PRO A 143 35.21 -8.80 -35.86
C PRO A 143 34.28 -7.87 -35.06
N VAL A 144 34.35 -6.57 -35.35
CA VAL A 144 33.43 -5.59 -34.76
C VAL A 144 32.07 -5.76 -35.43
N PRO A 145 30.98 -6.03 -34.69
CA PRO A 145 29.66 -6.11 -35.29
C PRO A 145 29.28 -4.79 -35.98
N GLU A 146 28.90 -4.83 -37.25
CA GLU A 146 28.49 -3.63 -38.00
C GLU A 146 27.16 -3.09 -37.44
N ASP A 147 26.18 -3.96 -37.26
CA ASP A 147 24.84 -3.61 -36.79
C ASP A 147 24.82 -3.03 -35.38
N GLU A 148 24.00 -1.99 -35.18
CA GLU A 148 23.72 -1.45 -33.85
C GLU A 148 22.93 -2.47 -33.02
N LEU A 149 23.37 -2.68 -31.78
CA LEU A 149 22.69 -3.59 -30.88
C LEU A 149 21.36 -2.96 -30.47
N ALA A 150 20.25 -3.65 -30.75
CA ALA A 150 18.93 -3.21 -30.33
C ALA A 150 18.76 -3.40 -28.81
N PRO A 151 18.28 -2.38 -28.07
CA PRO A 151 17.99 -2.52 -26.65
C PRO A 151 16.84 -3.51 -26.43
N PRO A 152 16.85 -4.27 -25.31
CA PRO A 152 15.80 -5.24 -24.99
C PRO A 152 14.49 -4.59 -24.53
N PHE A 153 14.41 -3.26 -24.50
CA PHE A 153 13.26 -2.47 -24.13
C PHE A 153 13.02 -1.33 -25.14
N PRO A 154 11.76 -0.91 -25.35
CA PRO A 154 11.47 0.21 -26.23
C PRO A 154 12.08 1.50 -25.69
N LEU A 155 12.73 2.26 -26.55
CA LEU A 155 13.17 3.62 -26.29
C LEU A 155 11.99 4.55 -26.64
N SER A 156 11.17 4.87 -25.64
CA SER A 156 10.07 5.85 -25.73
C SER A 156 10.59 7.28 -25.63
#